data_AF-A0A7J9H3M5-F1
#
_entry.id   AF-A0A7J9H3M5-F1
#
_cell.length_a   1.000
_cell.length_b   1.000
_cell.length_c   1.000
_cell.angle_alpha   90.00
_cell.angle_beta   90.00
_cell.angle_gamma   90.00
#
_symmetry.space_group_name_H-M   'P 1'
#
loop_
_entity.id
_entity.type
_entity.pdbx_description
1 polymer ?
#
loop_
_entity_poly.entity_id
_entity_poly.type
_entity_poly.pdbx_seq_one_letter_code
_entity_poly.pdbx_strand_id
1 'polypeptide(L)' 'MPNIYNALVVKGRDTFGQQNNVTCEVQQLLGNNRVRVVVMSATDDLVRRMEVIDMIAPLSVPVGG' A
#
# COMPACT_ATOMS: atom_id res chain seq x y z
N MET A 1 12.44 -2.53 6.46
CA MET A 1 11.97 -3.18 5.22
C MET A 1 10.71 -3.95 5.60
N PRO A 2 9.60 -3.79 4.86
CA PRO A 2 8.33 -4.42 5.22
C PRO A 2 8.41 -5.95 5.14
N ASN A 3 7.66 -6.64 5.99
CA ASN A 3 7.53 -8.09 5.95
C ASN A 3 6.44 -8.53 4.97
N ILE A 4 6.43 -9.82 4.61
CA ILE A 4 5.31 -10.42 3.88
C ILE A 4 4.04 -10.27 4.74
N TYR A 5 2.92 -9.96 4.09
CA TYR A 5 1.62 -9.63 4.68
C TYR A 5 1.54 -8.29 5.41
N ASN A 6 2.59 -7.47 5.46
CA ASN A 6 2.43 -6.10 5.94
C ASN A 6 1.52 -5.30 5.02
N ALA A 7 0.62 -4.52 5.63
CA ALA A 7 -0.13 -3.51 4.93
C ALA A 7 0.75 -2.27 4.67
N LEU A 8 0.66 -1.76 3.45
CA LEU A 8 1.29 -0.54 2.99
C LEU A 8 0.19 0.43 2.53
N VAL A 9 0.43 1.72 2.72
CA VAL A 9 -0.44 2.78 2.23
C VAL A 9 0.35 3.67 1.29
N VAL A 10 -0.09 3.74 0.03
CA VAL A 10 0.44 4.68 -0.95
C VAL A 10 -0.33 5.99 -0.82
N LYS A 11 0.38 7.08 -0.54
CA LYS A 11 -0.19 8.43 -0.48
C LYS A 11 -0.27 9.01 -1.90
N GLY A 12 -1.50 9.11 -2.41
CA GLY A 12 -1.78 9.72 -3.69
C GLY A 12 -2.63 10.96 -3.59
N ARG A 13 -2.56 11.77 -4.65
CA ARG A 13 -3.53 12.82 -4.93
C ARG A 13 -4.12 12.55 -6.30
N ASP A 14 -5.43 12.65 -6.42
CA ASP A 14 -6.08 12.60 -7.72
C ASP A 14 -5.81 13.88 -8.52
N THR A 15 -6.28 13.92 -9.77
CA THR A 15 -6.17 15.06 -10.68
C THR A 15 -6.88 16.32 -10.16
N PHE A 16 -7.80 16.17 -9.20
CA PHE A 16 -8.55 17.25 -8.56
C PHE A 16 -7.93 17.67 -7.21
N GLY A 17 -6.80 17.08 -6.82
CA GLY A 17 -6.06 17.39 -5.59
C GLY A 17 -6.59 16.70 -4.32
N GLN A 18 -7.57 15.80 -4.42
CA GLN A 18 -8.10 15.04 -3.30
C GLN A 18 -7.13 13.93 -2.90
N GLN A 19 -7.03 13.65 -1.60
CA GLN A 19 -6.21 12.53 -1.13
C GLN A 19 -6.84 11.20 -1.55
N ASN A 20 -6.12 10.46 -2.38
CA ASN A 20 -6.46 9.09 -2.73
C ASN A 20 -5.41 8.17 -2.10
N ASN A 21 -5.72 7.67 -0.90
CA ASN A 21 -4.84 6.75 -0.20
C ASN A 21 -5.20 5.33 -0.61
N VAL A 22 -4.22 4.63 -1.17
CA VAL A 22 -4.44 3.27 -1.69
C VAL A 22 -3.74 2.28 -0.78
N THR A 23 -4.51 1.30 -0.29
CA THR A 23 -3.98 0.23 0.57
C THR A 23 -3.51 -0.95 -0.28
N CYS A 24 -2.33 -1.46 0.05
CA CYS A 24 -1.74 -2.62 -0.59
C CYS A 24 -1.07 -3.55 0.42
N GLU A 25 -0.85 -4.80 0.05
CA GLU A 25 -0.26 -5.83 0.90
C GLU A 25 0.96 -6.43 0.24
N VAL A 26 2.03 -6.63 1.01
CA VAL A 26 3.26 -7.28 0.54
C VAL A 26 3.02 -8.77 0.34
N GLN A 27 3.19 -9.25 -0.89
CA GLN A 27 3.08 -10.67 -1.22
C GLN A 27 4.44 -11.36 -1.34
N GLN A 28 5.48 -10.62 -1.71
CA GLN A 28 6.80 -11.21 -1.96
C GLN A 28 7.93 -10.21 -1.72
N LEU A 29 9.01 -10.69 -1.10
CA LEU A 29 10.29 -9.97 -1.04
C LEU A 29 11.08 -10.30 -2.32
N LEU A 30 11.43 -9.27 -3.09
CA LEU A 30 12.17 -9.44 -4.36
C LEU A 30 13.69 -9.31 -4.18
N GLY A 31 14.15 -8.98 -2.97
CA GLY A 31 15.54 -8.58 -2.72
C GLY A 31 15.83 -7.14 -3.19
N ASN A 32 17.06 -6.67 -3.01
CA ASN A 32 17.50 -5.32 -3.43
C ASN A 32 16.57 -4.19 -2.95
N ASN A 33 16.08 -4.30 -1.70
CA ASN A 33 15.14 -3.35 -1.08
C ASN A 33 13.83 -3.17 -1.89
N ARG A 34 13.43 -4.18 -2.67
CA ARG A 34 12.18 -4.19 -3.43
C ARG A 34 11.24 -5.28 -2.94
N VAL A 35 9.95 -4.96 -3.00
CA VAL A 35 8.86 -5.87 -2.65
C VAL A 35 7.83 -5.86 -3.77
N ARG A 36 7.14 -7.00 -3.96
CA ARG A 36 5.95 -7.09 -4.80
C ARG A 36 4.74 -6.97 -3.88
N VAL A 37 3.82 -6.09 -4.26
CA VAL A 37 2.61 -5.81 -3.50
C VAL A 37 1.39 -6.06 -4.37
N VAL A 38 0.28 -6.43 -3.73
CA VAL A 38 -1.05 -6.49 -4.35
C VAL A 38 -1.89 -5.35 -3.79
N VAL A 39 -2.54 -4.62 -4.68
CA VAL A 39 -3.36 -3.46 -4.33
C VAL A 39 -4.80 -3.90 -4.11
N MET A 40 -5.42 -3.42 -3.04
CA MET A 40 -6.80 -3.79 -2.64
C MET A 40 -7.88 -2.90 -3.27
N SER A 41 -7.48 -2.00 -4.17
CA SER A 41 -8.33 -0.99 -4.82
C SER A 41 -7.86 -0.76 -6.26
N ALA A 42 -8.54 0.13 -6.97
CA ALA A 42 -8.10 0.56 -8.29
C ALA A 42 -6.66 1.11 -8.23
N THR A 43 -5.88 0.81 -9.26
CA THR A 43 -4.49 1.29 -9.41
C THR A 43 -4.37 2.45 -10.37
N ASP A 44 -5.52 3.00 -10.78
CA ASP A 44 -5.60 4.19 -11.62
C ASP A 44 -4.91 5.35 -10.91
N ASP A 45 -4.21 6.17 -11.69
CA ASP A 45 -3.46 7.34 -11.23
C ASP A 45 -2.29 7.06 -10.27
N LEU A 46 -1.94 5.79 -10.00
CA LEU A 46 -0.70 5.46 -9.31
C LEU A 46 0.51 5.71 -10.21
N VAL A 47 1.35 6.65 -9.79
CA VAL A 47 2.60 7.01 -10.47
C VAL A 47 3.83 6.59 -9.66
N ARG A 48 4.98 6.53 -10.33
CA ARG A 48 6.25 6.24 -9.65
C ARG A 48 6.61 7.37 -8.69
N ARG A 49 7.41 7.04 -7.67
CA ARG A 49 7.90 7.98 -6.64
C ARG A 49 6.81 8.56 -5.71
N MET A 50 5.62 7.97 -5.70
CA MET A 50 4.65 8.25 -4.64
C MET A 50 5.20 7.76 -3.29
N GLU A 51 4.81 8.46 -2.23
CA GLU A 51 5.17 8.10 -0.87
C GLU A 51 4.41 6.82 -0.45
N VAL A 52 5.13 5.89 0.16
CA VAL A 52 4.58 4.62 0.65
C VAL A 52 4.90 4.51 2.13
N ILE A 53 3.87 4.31 2.93
CA ILE A 53 3.97 4.17 4.39
C ILE A 53 3.75 2.70 4.74
N ASP A 54 4.70 2.11 5.47
CA ASP A 54 4.57 0.76 6.04
C ASP A 54 3.83 0.84 7.38
N MET A 55 2.74 0.08 7.52
CA MET A 55 1.96 0.03 8.76
C MET A 55 2.61 -0.83 9.84
N ILE A 56 3.68 -1.58 9.51
CA ILE A 56 4.39 -2.48 10.45
C ILE A 56 3.43 -3.54 11.04
N ALA A 57 2.32 -3.80 10.35
CA ALA A 57 1.29 -4.73 10.75
C ALA A 57 0.52 -5.22 9.52
N PRO A 58 -0.10 -6.42 9.58
CA PRO A 58 -1.01 -6.88 8.56
C PRO A 58 -2.27 -6.02 8.45
N LEU A 59 -2.98 -6.16 7.31
CA LEU A 59 -4.29 -5.54 7.13
C LEU A 59 -5.25 -6.06 8.21
N SER A 60 -5.85 -5.14 8.96
CA SER A 60 -6.74 -5.46 10.07
C SER A 60 -8.17 -5.04 9.75
N VAL A 61 -9.14 -5.89 10.07
CA VAL A 61 -10.58 -5.61 9.93
C VAL A 61 -11.24 -5.63 11.31
N PRO A 62 -12.15 -4.69 11.61
CA PRO A 62 -12.87 -4.69 12.88
C PRO A 62 -13.82 -5.89 12.94
N VAL A 63 -13.85 -6.57 14.08
CA VAL A 63 -14.76 -7.68 14.36
C VAL A 63 -15.48 -7.42 15.68
N GLY A 64 -16.78 -7.74 15.72
CA GLY A 64 -17.66 -7.44 16.86
C GLY A 64 -18.52 -6.20 16.61
N GLY A 65 -19.82 -6.34 16.86
CA GLY A 65 -20.84 -5.30 16.82
C GLY A 65 -21.71 -5.35 18.06
#